data_AF-A0AAD7DND3-F1
#
_entry.id   AF-A0AAD7DND3-F1
#
_cell.length_a   1.000
_cell.length_b   1.000
_cell.length_c   1.000
_cell.angle_alpha   90.00
_cell.angle_beta   90.00
_cell.angle_gamma   90.00
#
_symmetry.space_group_name_H-M   'P 1'
#
loop_
_entity.id
_entity.type
_entity.pdbx_description
1 polymer ?
#
loop_
_entity_poly.entity_id
_entity_poly.type
_entity_poly.pdbx_seq_one_letter_code
_entity_poly.pdbx_strand_id
1 'polypeptide(L)'
;MKNAAIPTPQSSDCGCCAFLLEPEPPLIPSTIRSSILETNDPPAEVDIPAIREFVARGSARRTRLDAKIVALKASLDELLQDRNPLDTEIRKHEGAVSPLRRMPTELLSLIFKYTLPTRCERIDSAPWAIAAVCSRWRTIVLAQPSLW
;
A
#
# COMPACT_ATOMS: atom_id res chain seq x y z
N MET A 1 46.37 -8.10 -2.44
CA MET A 1 45.63 -7.92 -1.17
C MET A 1 45.58 -6.44 -0.84
N LYS A 2 44.49 -5.76 -1.19
CA LYS A 2 44.26 -4.35 -0.87
C LYS A 2 42.92 -4.27 -0.15
N ASN A 3 42.96 -3.95 1.13
CA ASN A 3 41.77 -3.75 1.97
C ASN A 3 41.05 -2.48 1.48
N ALA A 4 39.84 -2.65 0.95
CA ALA A 4 38.95 -1.54 0.69
C ALA A 4 38.26 -1.16 2.00
N ALA A 5 38.56 0.04 2.49
CA ALA A 5 37.88 0.63 3.62
C ALA A 5 36.41 0.87 3.26
N ILE A 6 35.51 0.35 4.09
CA ILE A 6 34.07 0.60 4.01
C ILE A 6 33.85 2.03 4.52
N PRO A 7 33.25 2.95 3.74
CA PRO A 7 32.89 4.25 4.27
C PRO A 7 31.70 4.08 5.22
N THR A 8 31.88 4.50 6.46
CA THR A 8 30.80 4.67 7.43
C THR A 8 29.79 5.68 6.89
N PRO A 9 28.48 5.43 7.02
CA PRO A 9 27.49 6.42 6.61
C PRO A 9 27.57 7.57 7.61
N GLN A 10 28.00 8.72 7.11
CA GLN A 10 27.91 9.98 7.81
C GLN A 10 26.43 10.25 8.09
N SER A 11 26.13 10.49 9.36
CA SER A 11 24.86 10.97 9.87
C SER A 11 24.53 12.31 9.21
N SER A 12 23.91 12.27 8.04
CA SER A 12 23.26 13.43 7.45
C SER A 12 22.01 13.69 8.25
N ASP A 13 21.93 14.88 8.84
CA ASP A 13 20.74 15.45 9.47
C ASP A 13 19.48 15.11 8.67
N CYS A 14 18.79 14.08 9.12
CA CYS A 14 17.55 13.66 8.51
C CYS A 14 16.46 14.60 9.02
N GLY A 15 16.02 15.53 8.17
CA GLY A 15 14.85 16.38 8.42
C GLY A 15 13.56 15.60 8.74
N CYS A 16 13.56 14.27 8.62
CA CYS A 16 12.43 13.41 8.98
C CYS A 16 12.30 13.16 10.49
N CYS A 17 13.34 13.37 11.30
CA CYS A 17 13.27 13.08 12.74
C CYS A 17 12.38 14.06 13.54
N ALA A 18 12.07 15.23 12.99
CA ALA A 18 11.14 16.18 13.61
C ALA A 18 9.68 15.67 13.65
N PHE A 19 9.37 14.57 12.96
CA PHE A 19 8.00 14.08 12.83
C PHE A 19 7.54 13.22 14.03
N LEU A 20 8.45 12.70 14.84
CA LEU A 20 8.12 11.99 16.09
C LEU A 20 7.84 13.00 17.22
N LEU A 21 6.87 13.90 17.00
CA LEU A 21 6.31 14.65 18.12
C LEU A 21 5.57 13.65 19.01
N GLU A 22 6.03 13.56 20.25
CA GLU A 22 5.33 12.91 21.34
C GLU A 22 3.82 13.22 21.26
N PRO A 23 2.95 12.21 21.48
CA PRO A 23 1.52 12.44 21.47
C PRO A 23 1.22 13.54 22.46
N GLU A 24 0.69 14.67 21.98
CA GLU A 24 0.32 15.73 22.92
C GLU A 24 -0.64 15.12 23.96
N PRO A 25 -0.51 15.49 25.24
CA PRO A 25 -1.31 14.89 26.31
C PRO A 25 -2.80 15.03 25.98
N PRO A 26 -3.64 14.02 26.24
CA PRO A 26 -5.05 14.09 25.90
C PRO A 26 -5.67 15.37 26.48
N LEU A 27 -6.53 16.03 25.70
CA LEU A 27 -7.36 17.11 26.22
C LEU A 27 -8.30 16.49 27.25
N ILE A 28 -7.92 16.56 28.52
CA ILE A 28 -8.78 16.17 29.62
C ILE A 28 -9.94 17.18 29.62
N PRO A 29 -11.21 16.73 29.58
CA PRO A 29 -12.34 17.62 29.76
C PRO A 29 -12.09 18.43 31.04
N SER A 30 -12.16 19.76 30.95
CA SER A 30 -12.31 20.55 32.16
C SER A 30 -13.49 19.99 32.94
N THR A 31 -13.49 20.21 34.25
CA THR A 31 -14.44 19.79 35.32
C THR A 31 -15.94 19.99 35.05
N ILE A 32 -16.33 20.29 33.81
CA ILE A 32 -17.69 20.35 33.27
C ILE A 32 -18.40 19.05 33.62
N ARG A 33 -19.49 19.19 34.37
CA ARG A 33 -20.37 18.11 34.78
C ARG A 33 -20.92 17.42 33.52
N SER A 34 -20.72 16.10 33.39
CA SER A 34 -21.16 15.33 32.20
C SER A 34 -22.64 15.54 31.86
N SER A 35 -23.49 15.79 32.86
CA SER A 35 -24.92 16.03 32.63
C SER A 35 -25.23 17.26 31.77
N ILE A 36 -24.34 18.27 31.73
CA ILE A 36 -24.51 19.46 30.86
C ILE A 36 -24.26 19.10 29.39
N LEU A 37 -23.49 18.05 29.13
CA LEU A 37 -23.20 17.56 27.77
C LEU A 37 -24.23 16.53 27.29
N GLU A 38 -25.10 16.05 28.20
CA GLU A 38 -26.09 15.00 27.95
C GLU A 38 -27.52 15.53 27.89
N THR A 39 -27.79 16.76 28.35
CA THR A 39 -29.12 17.41 28.29
C THR A 39 -29.10 18.68 27.42
N ASN A 40 -30.29 19.12 26.99
CA ASN A 40 -30.47 20.39 26.26
C ASN A 40 -30.68 21.60 27.20
N ASP A 41 -30.45 21.42 28.51
CA ASP A 41 -30.58 22.53 29.45
C ASP A 41 -29.45 23.55 29.24
N PRO A 42 -29.71 24.85 29.42
CA PRO A 42 -28.64 25.84 29.32
C PRO A 42 -27.58 25.60 30.40
N PRO A 43 -26.27 25.71 30.07
CA PRO A 43 -25.20 25.61 31.06
C PRO A 43 -25.32 26.74 32.08
N ALA A 44 -24.88 26.49 33.31
CA ALA A 44 -24.80 27.54 34.30
C ALA A 44 -23.79 28.61 33.85
N GLU A 45 -24.03 29.88 34.17
CA GLU A 45 -23.16 31.00 33.77
C GLU A 45 -21.69 30.80 34.20
N VAL A 46 -21.46 30.10 35.32
CA VAL A 46 -20.12 29.76 35.82
C VAL A 46 -19.37 28.73 34.94
N ASP A 47 -20.10 27.87 34.22
CA ASP A 47 -19.52 26.81 33.38
C ASP A 47 -19.17 27.33 31.97
N ILE A 48 -19.83 28.40 31.51
CA ILE A 48 -19.68 28.95 30.15
C ILE A 48 -18.21 29.30 29.81
N PRO A 49 -17.41 29.96 30.68
CA PRO A 49 -16.01 30.25 30.38
C PRO A 49 -15.17 29.00 30.20
N ALA A 50 -15.34 27.99 31.07
CA ALA A 50 -14.61 26.73 31.01
C ALA A 50 -14.94 25.94 29.72
N ILE A 51 -16.23 25.90 29.35
CA ILE A 51 -16.69 25.30 28.08
C ILE A 51 -16.05 26.01 26.89
N ARG A 52 -16.07 27.35 26.85
CA ARG A 52 -15.47 28.13 25.75
C ARG A 52 -13.96 27.91 25.65
N GLU A 53 -13.26 27.88 26.78
CA GLU A 53 -11.83 27.60 26.80
C GLU A 53 -11.53 26.19 26.27
N PHE A 54 -12.29 25.18 26.71
CA PHE A 54 -12.14 23.82 26.19
C PHE A 54 -12.35 23.75 24.68
N VAL A 55 -13.41 24.40 24.16
CA VAL A 55 -13.67 24.49 22.71
C VAL A 55 -12.53 25.20 21.97
N ALA A 56 -11.99 26.30 22.51
CA ALA A 56 -10.89 27.02 21.91
C ALA A 56 -9.61 26.16 21.85
N ARG A 57 -9.24 25.48 22.94
CA ARG A 57 -8.09 24.57 22.98
C ARG A 57 -8.27 23.38 22.05
N GLY A 58 -9.46 22.78 22.06
CA GLY A 58 -9.83 21.65 21.20
C GLY A 58 -9.78 21.99 19.72
N SER A 59 -10.33 23.14 19.33
CA SER A 59 -10.28 23.61 17.94
C SER A 59 -8.86 23.91 17.48
N ALA A 60 -8.06 24.62 18.29
CA ALA A 60 -6.65 24.89 17.97
C ALA A 60 -5.85 23.60 17.77
N ARG A 61 -6.06 22.60 18.64
CA ARG A 61 -5.41 21.30 18.51
C ARG A 61 -5.88 20.51 17.29
N ARG A 62 -7.18 20.52 16.98
CA ARG A 62 -7.73 19.90 15.78
C ARG A 62 -7.05 20.47 14.53
N THR A 63 -6.95 21.80 14.42
CA THR A 63 -6.26 22.45 13.29
C THR A 63 -4.80 22.02 13.15
N ARG A 64 -4.06 21.89 14.27
CA ARG A 64 -2.67 21.38 14.24
C ARG A 64 -2.59 19.94 13.75
N LEU A 65 -3.51 19.08 14.20
CA LEU A 65 -3.57 17.68 13.76
C LEU A 65 -3.93 17.58 12.28
N ASP A 66 -4.90 18.36 11.81
CA ASP A 66 -5.28 18.40 10.39
C ASP A 66 -4.09 18.82 9.52
N ALA A 67 -3.32 19.82 9.93
CA ALA A 67 -2.10 20.23 9.23
C ALA A 67 -1.05 19.11 9.17
N LYS A 68 -0.83 18.38 10.28
CA LYS A 68 0.06 17.22 10.30
C LYS A 68 -0.42 16.10 9.40
N ILE A 69 -1.73 15.83 9.37
CA ILE A 69 -2.33 14.81 8.49
C ILE A 69 -2.10 15.17 7.03
N VAL A 70 -2.32 16.44 6.65
CA VAL A 70 -2.07 16.92 5.28
C VAL A 70 -0.60 16.75 4.90
N ALA A 71 0.32 17.19 5.76
CA ALA A 71 1.76 17.06 5.50
C ALA A 71 2.19 15.58 5.32
N LEU A 72 1.73 14.69 6.20
CA LEU A 72 2.03 13.26 6.10
C LEU A 72 1.48 12.61 4.84
N LYS A 73 0.24 12.97 4.46
CA LYS A 73 -0.37 12.45 3.23
C LYS A 73 0.44 12.87 2.02
N ALA A 74 0.87 14.13 1.96
CA ALA A 74 1.74 14.61 0.89
C ALA A 74 3.06 13.82 0.81
N SER A 75 3.73 13.60 1.94
CA SER A 75 4.96 12.79 1.99
C SER A 75 4.72 11.32 1.60
N LEU A 76 3.58 10.74 2.01
CA LEU A 76 3.21 9.39 1.61
C LEU A 76 2.95 9.31 0.10
N ASP A 77 2.24 10.29 -0.46
CA ASP A 77 1.91 10.34 -1.88
C ASP A 77 3.19 10.47 -2.73
N GLU A 78 4.15 11.29 -2.31
CA GLU A 78 5.48 11.40 -2.94
C GLU A 78 6.22 10.04 -2.95
N LEU A 79 6.31 9.38 -1.80
CA LEU A 79 6.96 8.07 -1.70
C LEU A 79 6.27 7.01 -2.56
N LEU A 80 4.93 7.06 -2.65
CA LEU A 80 4.17 6.15 -3.51
C LEU A 80 4.37 6.44 -5.01
N GLN A 81 4.50 7.72 -5.38
CA GLN A 81 4.80 8.13 -6.75
C GLN A 81 6.17 7.62 -7.21
N ASP A 82 7.16 7.55 -6.32
CA ASP A 82 8.48 7.00 -6.64
C ASP A 82 8.50 5.46 -6.61
N ARG A 83 7.87 4.85 -5.60
CA ARG A 83 7.91 3.39 -5.42
C ARG A 83 7.11 2.64 -6.49
N ASN A 84 5.95 3.14 -6.90
CA ASN A 84 5.05 2.41 -7.80
C ASN A 84 5.64 2.18 -9.21
N PRO A 85 6.26 3.18 -9.86
CA PRO A 85 6.97 2.97 -11.13
C PRO A 85 8.15 2.02 -10.99
N LEU A 86 8.93 2.13 -9.91
CA LEU A 86 10.05 1.23 -9.64
C LEU A 86 9.60 -0.22 -9.50
N ASP A 87 8.55 -0.48 -8.71
CA ASP A 87 7.95 -1.82 -8.59
C ASP A 87 7.50 -2.37 -9.95
N THR A 88 6.94 -1.50 -10.79
CA THR A 88 6.52 -1.87 -12.14
C THR A 88 7.72 -2.29 -13.00
N GLU A 89 8.81 -1.52 -12.97
CA GLU A 89 10.04 -1.86 -13.70
C GLU A 89 10.69 -3.13 -13.15
N ILE A 90 10.79 -3.29 -11.83
CA ILE A 90 11.34 -4.51 -11.20
C ILE A 90 10.56 -5.74 -11.70
N ARG A 91 9.22 -5.72 -11.65
CA ARG A 91 8.38 -6.84 -12.11
C ARG A 91 8.57 -7.16 -13.59
N LYS A 92 8.77 -6.15 -14.44
CA LYS A 92 9.07 -6.37 -15.87
C LYS A 92 10.39 -7.13 -16.03
N HIS A 93 11.42 -6.74 -15.30
CA HIS A 93 12.75 -7.36 -15.37
C HIS A 93 12.74 -8.76 -14.78
N GLU A 94 12.10 -8.97 -13.63
CA GLU A 94 11.86 -10.31 -13.05
C GLU A 94 11.13 -11.22 -14.04
N GLY A 95 10.08 -10.70 -14.67
CA GLY A 95 9.35 -11.41 -15.72
C GLY A 95 10.21 -11.73 -16.95
N ALA A 96 11.17 -10.87 -17.30
CA ALA A 96 12.09 -11.09 -18.41
C ALA A 96 13.12 -12.19 -18.14
N VAL A 97 13.60 -12.30 -16.90
CA VAL A 97 14.53 -13.36 -16.48
C VAL A 97 13.83 -14.63 -15.97
N SER A 98 12.50 -14.65 -15.97
CA SER A 98 11.71 -15.81 -15.53
C SER A 98 12.14 -17.09 -16.25
N PRO A 99 12.35 -18.21 -15.53
CA PRO A 99 12.69 -19.50 -16.13
C PRO A 99 11.69 -19.95 -17.20
N LEU A 100 10.41 -19.58 -17.06
CA LEU A 100 9.36 -19.90 -18.03
C LEU A 100 9.64 -19.31 -19.44
N ARG A 101 10.38 -18.20 -19.54
CA ARG A 101 10.78 -17.65 -20.85
C ARG A 101 11.89 -18.45 -21.52
N ARG A 102 12.72 -19.16 -20.75
CA ARG A 102 13.82 -19.99 -21.25
C ARG A 102 13.47 -21.47 -21.39
N MET A 103 12.33 -21.89 -20.83
CA MET A 103 11.87 -23.27 -20.92
C MET A 103 11.67 -23.67 -22.38
N PRO A 104 12.16 -24.84 -22.83
CA PRO A 104 11.89 -25.38 -24.15
C PRO A 104 10.39 -25.55 -24.42
N THR A 105 10.00 -25.44 -25.68
CA THR A 105 8.59 -25.56 -26.09
C THR A 105 8.02 -26.94 -25.76
N GLU A 106 8.84 -27.98 -25.88
CA GLU A 106 8.48 -29.37 -25.60
C GLU A 106 8.05 -29.57 -24.15
N LEU A 107 8.77 -28.93 -23.21
CA LEU A 107 8.43 -29.00 -21.79
C LEU A 107 7.16 -28.20 -21.47
N LEU A 108 6.98 -27.02 -22.08
CA LEU A 108 5.74 -26.25 -21.94
C LEU A 108 4.54 -27.03 -22.50
N SER A 109 4.68 -27.63 -23.68
CA SER A 109 3.67 -28.49 -24.29
C SER A 109 3.30 -29.69 -23.42
N LEU A 110 4.30 -30.30 -22.78
CA LEU A 110 4.09 -31.40 -21.85
C LEU A 110 3.30 -30.94 -20.62
N ILE A 111 3.69 -29.82 -20.02
CA ILE A 111 2.97 -29.21 -18.89
C ILE A 111 1.53 -28.94 -19.27
N PHE A 112 1.29 -28.29 -20.42
CA PHE A 112 -0.06 -27.97 -20.88
C PHE A 112 -0.93 -29.22 -20.95
N LYS A 113 -0.43 -30.29 -21.58
CA LYS A 113 -1.14 -31.57 -21.69
C LYS A 113 -1.56 -32.15 -20.32
N TYR A 114 -0.74 -32.01 -19.29
CA TYR A 114 -1.06 -32.50 -17.95
C TYR A 114 -1.91 -31.55 -17.11
N THR A 115 -1.91 -30.25 -17.44
CA THR A 115 -2.71 -29.24 -16.73
C THR A 115 -4.12 -29.08 -17.30
N LEU A 116 -4.36 -29.56 -18.53
CA LEU A 116 -5.69 -29.54 -19.12
C LEU A 116 -6.56 -30.67 -18.53
N PRO A 117 -7.83 -30.38 -18.19
CA PRO A 117 -8.74 -31.42 -17.72
C PRO A 117 -9.01 -32.44 -18.84
N THR A 118 -9.05 -33.73 -18.48
CA THR A 118 -9.26 -34.85 -19.42
C THR A 118 -10.62 -34.81 -20.13
N ARG A 119 -11.57 -34.02 -19.61
CA ARG A 119 -12.84 -33.69 -20.25
C ARG A 119 -13.02 -32.17 -20.22
N CYS A 120 -13.06 -31.54 -21.40
CA CYS A 120 -13.55 -30.17 -21.54
C CYS A 120 -15.07 -30.18 -21.35
N GLU A 121 -15.54 -30.11 -20.10
CA GLU A 121 -16.98 -29.97 -19.81
C GLU A 121 -17.50 -28.57 -20.18
N ARG A 122 -16.60 -27.62 -20.41
CA ARG A 122 -16.89 -26.23 -20.78
C ARG A 122 -15.96 -25.78 -21.91
N ILE A 123 -16.53 -25.19 -22.96
CA ILE A 123 -15.81 -24.65 -24.13
C ILE A 123 -14.83 -23.53 -23.72
N ASP A 124 -15.08 -22.93 -22.57
CA ASP A 124 -14.46 -21.74 -22.00
C ASP A 124 -13.26 -22.04 -21.05
N SER A 125 -13.00 -23.30 -20.68
CA SER A 125 -11.95 -23.64 -19.69
C SER A 125 -10.62 -24.10 -20.29
N ALA A 126 -10.62 -24.68 -21.49
CA ALA A 126 -9.43 -25.25 -22.10
C ALA A 126 -9.57 -25.36 -23.64
N PRO A 127 -8.52 -25.07 -24.43
CA PRO A 127 -7.17 -24.63 -24.04
C PRO A 127 -7.01 -23.10 -23.92
N TRP A 128 -8.13 -22.35 -23.95
CA TRP A 128 -8.15 -20.89 -23.92
C TRP A 128 -7.53 -20.27 -22.66
N ALA A 129 -7.71 -20.89 -21.49
CA ALA A 129 -7.10 -20.43 -20.25
C ALA A 129 -5.57 -20.39 -20.32
N ILE A 130 -4.95 -21.41 -20.93
CA ILE A 130 -3.50 -21.47 -21.14
C ILE A 130 -3.06 -20.44 -22.19
N ALA A 131 -3.84 -20.32 -23.29
CA ALA A 131 -3.58 -19.35 -24.35
C ALA A 131 -3.71 -17.89 -23.88
N ALA A 132 -4.40 -17.61 -22.77
CA ALA A 132 -4.55 -16.27 -22.22
C ALA A 132 -3.30 -15.76 -21.48
N VAL A 133 -2.39 -16.64 -21.05
CA VAL A 133 -1.25 -16.28 -20.19
C VAL A 133 -0.25 -15.35 -20.88
N CYS A 134 0.24 -15.72 -22.06
CA CYS A 134 1.11 -14.85 -22.87
C CYS A 134 1.10 -15.25 -24.36
N SER A 135 1.67 -14.40 -25.22
CA SER A 135 1.74 -14.64 -26.68
C SER A 135 2.47 -15.93 -27.05
N ARG A 136 3.55 -16.27 -26.32
CA ARG A 136 4.29 -17.52 -26.52
C ARG A 136 3.41 -18.74 -26.23
N TRP A 137 2.72 -18.74 -25.09
CA TRP A 137 1.84 -19.85 -24.70
C TRP A 137 0.69 -20.02 -25.69
N ARG A 138 0.08 -18.91 -26.12
CA ARG A 138 -0.92 -18.91 -27.19
C ARG A 138 -0.40 -19.54 -28.48
N THR A 139 0.80 -19.16 -28.91
CA THR A 139 1.41 -19.71 -30.13
C THR A 139 1.60 -21.22 -30.03
N ILE A 140 2.09 -21.71 -28.88
CA ILE A 140 2.29 -23.14 -28.64
C ILE A 140 0.95 -23.89 -28.63
N VAL A 141 -0.06 -23.35 -27.95
CA VAL A 141 -1.40 -23.95 -27.88
C VAL A 141 -2.04 -24.06 -29.26
N LEU A 142 -1.96 -23.01 -30.08
CA LEU A 142 -2.51 -23.01 -31.45
C LEU A 142 -1.75 -23.95 -32.38
N ALA A 143 -0.45 -24.15 -32.17
CA ALA A 143 0.38 -25.03 -32.97
C ALA A 143 0.24 -26.53 -32.60
N GLN A 144 -0.48 -26.86 -31.53
CA GLN A 144 -0.56 -28.23 -31.02
C GLN A 144 -2.01 -28.76 -31.03
N PRO A 145 -2.41 -29.48 -32.10
CA PRO A 145 -3.77 -30.03 -32.24
C PRO A 145 -4.18 -30.97 -31.10
N SER A 146 -3.22 -31.65 -30.45
CA SER A 146 -3.49 -32.59 -29.35
C SER A 146 -3.94 -31.93 -28.03
N LEU A 147 -4.06 -30.60 -27.98
CA LEU A 147 -4.59 -29.85 -26.83
C LEU A 147 -6.07 -29.46 -27.00
N TRP A 148 -6.67 -29.82 -28.14
CA TRP A 148 -8.08 -29.62 -28.48
C TRP A 148 -8.80 -30.98 -28.48
#